data_AF-X1DY01-F1
#
_entry.id   AF-X1DY01-F1
#
_cell.length_a   1.000
_cell.length_b   1.000
_cell.length_c   1.000
_cell.angle_alpha   90.00
_cell.angle_beta   90.00
_cell.angle_gamma   90.00
#
_symmetry.space_group_name_H-M   'P 1'
#
loop_
_entity.id
_entity.type
_entity.pdbx_description
1 polymer ?
#
loop_
_entity_poly.entity_id
_entity_poly.type
_entity_poly.pdbx_seq_one_letter_code
_entity_poly.pdbx_strand_id
1 'polypeptide(L)' 'MPELPVPEMGMVDLEWGTVVTPDEVREAFSRKSCQALFLVHAETSTGAHQQHMKEIGEVVHQNGALFLVDT' A
#
# COMPACT_ATOMS: atom_id res chain seq x y z
N MET A 1 -21.33 22.73 3.21
CA MET A 1 -20.87 21.33 3.25
C MET A 1 -19.84 21.25 4.37
N PRO A 2 -19.92 20.30 5.31
CA PRO A 2 -18.87 20.16 6.31
C PRO A 2 -17.55 19.80 5.62
N GLU A 3 -16.44 20.34 6.10
CA GLU A 3 -15.11 19.92 5.66
C GLU A 3 -14.89 18.46 6.07
N LEU A 4 -14.39 17.63 5.14
CA LEU A 4 -13.99 16.27 5.46
C LEU A 4 -12.67 16.31 6.23
N PRO A 5 -12.48 15.45 7.25
CA PRO A 5 -11.21 15.34 7.94
C PRO A 5 -10.12 14.90 6.96
N VAL A 6 -8.94 15.52 7.05
CA VAL A 6 -7.77 15.13 6.27
C VAL A 6 -7.32 13.75 6.73
N PRO A 7 -7.17 12.76 5.82
CA PRO A 7 -6.71 11.44 6.19
C PRO A 7 -5.25 11.48 6.67
N GLU A 8 -4.97 10.79 7.77
CA GLU A 8 -3.61 10.55 8.24
C GLU A 8 -2.99 9.41 7.42
N MET A 9 -1.78 9.59 6.90
CA MET A 9 -1.10 8.60 6.07
C MET A 9 0.12 8.01 6.78
N GLY A 10 0.25 6.68 6.74
CA GLY A 10 1.49 5.98 7.04
C GLY A 10 2.25 5.68 5.75
N MET A 11 3.58 5.79 5.78
CA MET A 11 4.44 5.48 4.65
C MET A 11 5.11 4.13 4.84
N VAL A 12 5.31 3.41 3.74
CA VAL A 12 6.23 2.26 3.66
C VAL A 12 7.47 2.79 2.95
N ASP A 13 8.57 2.94 3.68
CA ASP A 13 9.83 3.45 3.12
C ASP A 13 10.53 2.34 2.34
N LEU A 14 10.84 2.62 1.08
CA LEU A 14 11.49 1.69 0.15
C LEU A 14 12.72 2.34 -0.48
N GLU A 15 13.69 1.51 -0.86
CA GLU A 15 14.81 1.98 -1.69
C GLU A 15 14.31 2.32 -3.11
N TRP A 16 14.89 3.35 -3.72
CA TRP A 16 14.51 3.80 -5.05
C TRP A 16 14.66 2.68 -6.10
N GLY A 17 13.59 2.39 -6.84
CA GLY A 17 13.58 1.32 -7.85
C GLY A 17 13.40 -0.09 -7.31
N THR A 18 13.00 -0.22 -6.05
CA THR A 18 12.60 -1.51 -5.47
C THR A 18 11.07 -1.65 -5.44
N VAL A 19 10.61 -2.88 -5.21
CA VAL A 19 9.20 -3.25 -5.13
C VAL A 19 8.81 -3.48 -3.68
N VAL A 20 7.52 -3.29 -3.36
CA VAL A 20 7.01 -3.63 -2.03
C VAL A 20 6.78 -5.13 -1.94
N THR A 21 7.11 -5.70 -0.80
CA THR A 21 6.88 -7.11 -0.50
C THR A 21 5.59 -7.30 0.31
N PRO A 22 4.95 -8.48 0.23
CA PRO A 22 3.82 -8.79 1.11
C PRO A 22 4.18 -8.71 2.60
N ASP A 23 5.43 -8.99 2.99
CA ASP A 23 5.87 -8.94 4.39
C ASP A 23 5.97 -7.52 4.92
N GLU A 24 6.50 -6.58 4.12
CA GLU A 24 6.50 -5.14 4.47
C GLU A 24 5.08 -4.60 4.63
N VAL A 25 4.13 -5.05 3.78
CA VAL A 25 2.72 -4.68 3.92
C VAL A 25 2.14 -5.23 5.23
N ARG A 26 2.43 -6.49 5.59
CA ARG A 26 1.99 -7.06 6.88
C ARG A 26 2.57 -6.28 8.05
N GLU A 27 3.83 -5.92 7.98
CA GLU A 27 4.49 -5.12 9.00
C GLU A 27 3.82 -3.75 9.16
N ALA A 28 3.51 -3.07 8.05
CA ALA A 28 2.80 -1.79 8.07
C ALA A 28 1.43 -1.88 8.78
N PHE A 29 0.62 -2.90 8.45
CA PHE A 29 -0.66 -3.14 9.13
C PHE A 29 -0.51 -3.55 10.61
N SER A 30 0.60 -4.20 10.98
CA SER A 30 0.86 -4.56 12.38
C SER A 30 1.15 -3.35 13.28
N ARG A 31 1.71 -2.28 12.69
CA ARG A 31 2.08 -1.05 13.40
C ARG A 31 0.89 -0.12 13.58
N LYS A 32 -0.06 -0.11 12.64
CA LYS A 32 -1.23 0.78 12.66
C LYS A 32 -2.41 0.17 11.91
N SER A 33 -3.60 0.35 12.47
CA SER A 33 -4.85 0.07 11.74
C SER A 33 -5.02 1.08 10.60
N CYS A 34 -5.09 0.57 9.37
CA CYS A 34 -5.26 1.35 8.15
C CYS A 34 -6.55 0.94 7.47
N GLN A 35 -7.33 1.91 6.97
CA GLN A 35 -8.58 1.65 6.25
C GLN A 35 -8.35 1.36 4.76
N ALA A 36 -7.18 1.73 4.24
CA ALA A 36 -6.81 1.58 2.85
C ALA A 36 -5.29 1.44 2.69
N LEU A 37 -4.88 0.70 1.67
CA LEU A 37 -3.54 0.69 1.11
C LEU A 37 -3.58 1.32 -0.29
N PHE A 38 -2.68 2.27 -0.54
CA PHE A 38 -2.46 2.89 -1.84
C PHE A 38 -1.13 2.39 -2.40
N LEU A 39 -1.12 1.94 -3.66
CA LEU A 39 0.07 1.35 -4.28
C LEU A 39 0.11 1.63 -5.78
N VAL A 40 1.30 1.94 -6.29
CA VAL A 40 1.54 2.08 -7.73
C VAL A 40 2.06 0.74 -8.25
N HIS A 41 1.34 0.13 -9.19
CA HIS A 41 1.68 -1.19 -9.75
C HIS A 41 2.88 -1.13 -10.68
N ALA A 42 2.96 -0.10 -11.52
CA ALA A 42 4.08 0.16 -12.41
C ALA A 42 4.58 1.60 -12.17
N GLU A 43 5.61 1.74 -11.33
CA GLU A 43 6.14 3.07 -10.99
C GLU A 43 7.05 3.54 -12.13
N THR A 44 6.64 4.61 -12.81
CA THR A 44 7.25 5.04 -14.08
C THR A 44 8.58 5.78 -13.91
N SER A 45 8.82 6.42 -12.76
CA SER A 45 10.05 7.19 -12.51
C SER A 45 11.26 6.29 -12.28
N THR A 46 11.02 5.07 -11.80
CA THR A 46 12.02 4.08 -11.42
C THR A 46 11.99 2.84 -12.33
N GLY A 47 10.87 2.58 -12.99
CA GLY A 47 10.63 1.35 -13.77
C GLY A 47 10.30 0.13 -12.92
N ALA A 48 10.10 0.28 -11.61
CA ALA A 48 9.73 -0.82 -10.73
C ALA A 48 8.31 -1.33 -11.04
N HIS A 49 8.17 -2.66 -11.11
CA HIS A 49 6.89 -3.33 -11.41
C HIS A 49 6.55 -4.34 -10.32
N GLN A 50 5.44 -4.10 -9.62
CA GLN A 50 5.03 -4.89 -8.46
C GLN A 50 4.59 -6.29 -8.90
N GLN A 51 5.24 -7.34 -8.38
CA GLN A 51 5.02 -8.72 -8.85
C GLN A 51 4.03 -9.52 -7.98
N HIS A 52 3.83 -9.11 -6.72
CA HIS A 52 3.09 -9.88 -5.69
C HIS A 52 1.72 -9.29 -5.35
N MET A 53 1.01 -8.78 -6.36
CA MET A 53 -0.25 -8.05 -6.18
C MET A 53 -1.34 -8.90 -5.53
N LYS A 54 -1.37 -10.20 -5.82
CA LYS A 54 -2.35 -11.12 -5.25
C LYS A 54 -2.11 -11.31 -3.75
N GLU A 55 -0.87 -11.58 -3.36
CA GLU A 55 -0.48 -11.77 -1.96
C GLU A 55 -0.66 -10.47 -1.16
N ILE A 56 -0.29 -9.32 -1.73
CA ILE A 56 -0.53 -8.00 -1.12
C ILE A 56 -2.03 -7.79 -0.91
N GLY A 57 -2.86 -8.06 -1.93
CA GLY A 57 -4.31 -7.95 -1.84
C GLY A 57 -4.91 -8.86 -0.77
N GLU A 58 -4.40 -10.09 -0.60
CA GLU A 58 -4.82 -11.00 0.47
C GLU A 58 -4.51 -10.43 1.86
N VAL A 59 -3.33 -9.83 2.06
CA VAL A 59 -2.96 -9.17 3.33
C VAL A 59 -3.90 -8.00 3.62
N VAL A 60 -4.15 -7.14 2.63
CA VAL A 60 -5.06 -5.99 2.77
C VAL A 60 -6.48 -6.46 3.12
N HIS A 61 -6.98 -7.49 2.43
CA HIS A 61 -8.30 -8.05 2.66
C HIS A 61 -8.44 -8.65 4.07
N GLN A 62 -7.43 -9.38 4.56
CA GLN A 62 -7.40 -9.94 5.91
C GLN A 62 -7.45 -8.87 7.00
N ASN A 63 -6.93 -7.67 6.72
CA ASN A 63 -6.99 -6.52 7.62
C ASN A 63 -8.27 -5.67 7.46
N GLY A 64 -9.22 -6.09 6.62
CA GLY A 64 -10.48 -5.38 6.41
C GLY A 64 -10.32 -4.02 5.71
N ALA A 65 -9.21 -3.81 5.00
CA ALA A 65 -8.86 -2.56 4.34
C ALA A 65 -9.18 -2.60 2.84
N LEU A 66 -9.26 -1.42 2.23
CA LEU A 66 -9.38 -1.27 0.77
C LEU A 66 -8.02 -1.34 0.09
N PHE A 67 -7.92 -2.01 -1.06
CA PHE A 67 -6.72 -2.00 -1.88
C PHE A 67 -6.92 -1.10 -3.11
N LEU A 68 -6.27 0.06 -3.12
CA LEU A 68 -6.33 1.03 -4.21
C LEU A 68 -5.01 1.00 -4.98
N VAL A 69 -5.12 0.76 -6.28
CA VAL A 69 -3.96 0.55 -7.15
C VAL A 69 -3.99 1.54 -8.31
N ASP A 70 -2.89 2.26 -8.50
CA ASP A 70 -2.61 2.99 -9.73
C ASP A 70 -1.88 2.05 -10.70
N THR A 71 -2.42 1.87 -11.91
CA THR A 71 -2.03 0.81 -12.85
C THR A 71 -1.44 1.33 -14.14
#